data_AF-A0A958DU14-F1
#
_entry.id   AF-A0A958DU14-F1
#
_cell.length_a   1.000
_cell.length_b   1.000
_cell.length_c   1.000
_cell.angle_alpha   90.00
_cell.angle_beta   90.00
_cell.angle_gamma   90.00
#
_symmetry.space_group_name_H-M   'P 1'
#
loop_
_entity.id
_entity.type
_entity.pdbx_description
1 polymer ?
#
loop_
_entity_poly.entity_id
_entity_poly.type
_entity_poly.pdbx_seq_one_letter_code
_entity_poly.pdbx_strand_id
1 'polypeptide(L)'
;MITNFNKIISLGLLITTLAFGFEKVGTTSFQFLKVGMSARSTGMGEAYSAAVFGADAVFWNPGALTTVRRFDVEASYMDYFFDVKHTSLAIGWNAGTWGVLGFQALLTDVGEIEETTVSQLGFNENDVYMPGLTGNTFSPGAMVLGVSWARSLTEQFSFGITAKFVREDLWLESASAVVFDGGLIYNTGFRTVQISAAVRHFGQNVA
;
A
#
# COMPACT_ATOMS: atom_id res chain seq x y z
N MET A 1 38.46 -22.48 -11.54
CA MET A 1 38.14 -21.46 -10.52
C MET A 1 36.68 -20.94 -10.60
N ILE A 2 35.77 -21.59 -11.36
CA ILE A 2 34.38 -21.09 -11.61
C ILE A 2 33.31 -21.97 -10.91
N THR A 3 33.66 -23.16 -10.42
CA THR A 3 32.72 -24.12 -9.83
C THR A 3 32.22 -23.76 -8.42
N ASN A 4 32.87 -22.83 -7.72
CA ASN A 4 32.49 -22.42 -6.36
C ASN A 4 31.50 -21.24 -6.33
N PHE A 5 31.37 -20.48 -7.42
CA PHE A 5 30.50 -19.30 -7.46
C PHE A 5 29.01 -19.68 -7.48
N ASN A 6 28.65 -20.70 -8.26
CA ASN A 6 27.28 -21.23 -8.30
C ASN A 6 26.86 -21.85 -6.96
N LYS A 7 27.81 -22.47 -6.24
CA LYS A 7 27.57 -23.03 -4.90
C LYS A 7 27.30 -21.95 -3.86
N ILE A 8 27.98 -20.80 -3.93
CA ILE A 8 27.78 -19.66 -3.03
C ILE A 8 26.42 -19.01 -3.27
N ILE A 9 25.99 -18.86 -4.53
CA ILE A 9 24.66 -18.34 -4.88
C ILE A 9 23.57 -19.31 -4.39
N SER A 10 23.72 -20.62 -4.62
CA SER A 10 22.75 -21.62 -4.14
C SER A 10 22.71 -21.72 -2.62
N LEU A 11 23.84 -21.50 -1.93
CA LEU A 11 23.91 -21.50 -0.46
C LEU A 11 23.29 -20.23 0.13
N GLY A 12 23.46 -19.07 -0.53
CA GLY A 12 22.79 -17.82 -0.16
C GLY A 12 21.27 -17.86 -0.35
N LEU A 13 20.80 -18.54 -1.41
CA LEU A 13 19.37 -18.78 -1.66
C LEU A 13 18.74 -19.75 -0.66
N LEU A 14 19.51 -20.68 -0.07
CA LEU A 14 19.04 -21.63 0.94
C LEU A 14 19.03 -21.05 2.36
N ILE A 15 19.82 -20.02 2.64
CA ILE A 15 19.89 -19.37 3.96
C ILE A 15 18.74 -18.37 4.17
N THR A 16 18.12 -17.88 3.09
CA THR A 16 16.98 -16.96 3.16
C THR A 16 15.68 -17.62 3.62
N THR A 17 15.58 -18.96 3.59
CA THR A 17 14.39 -19.71 4.02
C THR A 17 14.33 -19.99 5.53
N LEU A 18 15.36 -19.62 6.31
CA LEU A 18 15.41 -19.88 7.76
C LEU A 18 15.26 -18.62 8.64
N ALA A 19 15.09 -17.44 8.03
CA ALA A 19 14.71 -16.24 8.75
C ALA A 19 13.19 -16.22 8.99
N PHE A 20 12.71 -17.08 9.89
CA PHE A 20 11.38 -16.92 10.47
C PHE A 20 11.42 -15.67 11.34
N GLY A 21 11.07 -14.52 10.75
CA GLY A 21 10.65 -13.37 11.52
C GLY A 21 9.45 -13.79 12.36
N PHE A 22 9.53 -13.61 13.68
CA PHE A 22 8.34 -13.67 14.51
C PHE A 22 7.36 -12.61 13.98
N GLU A 23 6.25 -13.03 13.36
CA GLU A 23 5.09 -12.18 13.25
C GLU A 23 4.59 -11.94 14.68
N LYS A 24 5.03 -10.84 15.28
CA LYS A 24 4.18 -10.17 16.24
C LYS A 24 2.99 -9.67 15.42
N VAL A 25 1.97 -10.51 15.30
CA VAL A 25 0.65 -10.12 14.80
C VAL A 25 0.09 -9.14 15.84
N GLY A 26 0.59 -7.90 15.78
CA GLY A 26 -0.12 -6.78 16.35
C GLY A 26 -1.39 -6.63 15.52
N THR A 27 -2.54 -6.52 16.18
CA THR A 27 -3.72 -5.96 15.55
C THR A 27 -3.27 -4.65 14.89
N THR A 28 -3.33 -4.62 13.56
CA THR A 28 -2.91 -3.45 12.78
C THR A 28 -4.17 -2.64 12.51
N SER A 29 -4.12 -1.34 12.71
CA SER A 29 -5.23 -0.46 12.31
C SER A 29 -5.08 -0.11 10.84
N PHE A 30 -6.16 0.32 10.18
CA PHE A 30 -6.17 0.65 8.75
C PHE A 30 -5.77 -0.52 7.83
N GLN A 31 -6.49 -1.66 7.94
CA GLN A 31 -6.18 -2.87 7.16
C GLN A 31 -6.21 -2.65 5.64
N PHE A 32 -7.03 -1.72 5.17
CA PHE A 32 -7.15 -1.39 3.75
C PHE A 32 -5.82 -0.92 3.12
N LEU A 33 -4.85 -0.45 3.92
CA LEU A 33 -3.52 -0.05 3.43
C LEU A 33 -2.68 -1.24 2.94
N LYS A 34 -3.06 -2.47 3.26
CA LYS A 34 -2.38 -3.69 2.79
C LYS A 34 -2.83 -4.10 1.39
N VAL A 35 -3.93 -3.56 0.91
CA VAL A 35 -4.51 -3.94 -0.38
C VAL A 35 -3.73 -3.27 -1.52
N GLY A 36 -3.45 -4.01 -2.58
CA GLY A 36 -2.77 -3.51 -3.78
C GLY A 36 -3.37 -2.22 -4.34
N MET A 37 -2.50 -1.27 -4.69
CA MET A 37 -2.87 0.11 -5.01
C MET A 37 -2.97 0.37 -6.52
N SER A 38 -2.37 -0.48 -7.36
CA SER A 38 -2.37 -0.33 -8.82
C SER A 38 -2.48 -1.71 -9.47
N ALA A 39 -3.18 -1.80 -10.61
CA ALA A 39 -3.33 -3.07 -11.33
C ALA A 39 -1.98 -3.73 -11.67
N ARG A 40 -0.94 -2.92 -11.94
CA ARG A 40 0.41 -3.42 -12.21
C ARG A 40 1.08 -4.00 -10.96
N SER A 41 1.01 -3.30 -9.83
CA SER A 41 1.60 -3.81 -8.58
C SER A 41 0.89 -5.08 -8.11
N THR A 42 -0.44 -5.11 -8.20
CA THR A 42 -1.25 -6.30 -7.90
C THR A 42 -0.93 -7.46 -8.84
N GLY A 43 -0.77 -7.21 -10.15
CA GLY A 43 -0.38 -8.24 -11.13
C GLY A 43 1.02 -8.83 -10.93
N MET A 44 1.90 -8.11 -10.24
CA MET A 44 3.23 -8.56 -9.83
C MET A 44 3.23 -9.29 -8.47
N GLY A 45 2.05 -9.60 -7.92
CA GLY A 45 1.91 -10.20 -6.60
C GLY A 45 2.42 -9.30 -5.49
N GLU A 46 2.26 -7.97 -5.65
CA GLU A 46 2.70 -6.94 -4.69
C GLU A 46 4.22 -6.87 -4.46
N ALA A 47 5.01 -7.66 -5.18
CA ALA A 47 6.47 -7.65 -5.17
C ALA A 47 7.02 -6.53 -6.07
N TYR A 48 6.70 -5.28 -5.73
CA TYR A 48 6.85 -4.16 -6.66
C TYR A 48 7.91 -3.11 -6.28
N SER A 49 8.49 -3.16 -5.07
CA SER A 49 9.37 -2.11 -4.50
C SER A 49 10.58 -1.67 -5.35
N ALA A 50 11.16 -2.57 -6.15
CA ALA A 50 12.29 -2.30 -7.05
C ALA A 50 11.89 -2.13 -8.53
N ALA A 51 10.67 -2.55 -8.88
CA ALA A 51 10.17 -2.47 -10.26
C ALA A 51 9.28 -1.23 -10.48
N VAL A 52 9.17 -0.37 -9.48
CA VAL A 52 8.34 0.84 -9.54
C VAL A 52 8.93 1.87 -10.49
N PHE A 53 8.07 2.53 -11.25
CA PHE A 53 8.41 3.62 -12.15
C PHE A 53 7.21 4.57 -12.23
N GLY A 54 7.48 5.83 -12.59
CA GLY A 54 6.43 6.82 -12.81
C GLY A 54 5.74 7.31 -11.53
N ALA A 55 4.51 7.78 -11.69
CA ALA A 55 3.69 8.31 -10.60
C ALA A 55 3.33 7.26 -9.55
N ASP A 56 3.17 5.98 -9.92
CA ASP A 56 2.88 4.84 -9.01
C ASP A 56 3.88 4.71 -7.84
N ALA A 57 5.07 5.29 -7.99
CA ALA A 57 6.11 5.34 -6.96
C ALA A 57 5.64 5.88 -5.62
N VAL A 58 4.68 6.81 -5.61
CA VAL A 58 4.13 7.40 -4.39
C VAL A 58 3.57 6.34 -3.42
N PHE A 59 2.97 5.27 -3.96
CA PHE A 59 2.32 4.23 -3.15
C PHE A 59 3.28 3.16 -2.60
N TRP A 60 4.38 2.90 -3.31
CA TRP A 60 5.26 1.76 -3.02
C TRP A 60 6.64 2.16 -2.54
N ASN A 61 7.30 3.07 -3.26
CA ASN A 61 8.65 3.50 -2.94
C ASN A 61 8.87 4.92 -3.48
N PRO A 62 8.78 5.96 -2.65
CA PRO A 62 8.95 7.34 -3.12
C PRO A 62 10.35 7.59 -3.70
N GLY A 63 11.37 6.77 -3.39
CA GLY A 63 12.69 6.86 -4.02
C GLY A 63 12.67 6.60 -5.53
N ALA A 64 11.67 5.86 -6.04
CA ALA A 64 11.49 5.60 -7.46
C ALA A 64 10.78 6.75 -8.20
N LEU A 65 10.23 7.74 -7.48
CA LEU A 65 9.52 8.87 -8.08
C LEU A 65 10.44 9.73 -8.98
N THR A 66 11.76 9.66 -8.76
CA THR A 66 12.77 10.28 -9.63
C THR A 66 12.77 9.77 -11.07
N THR A 67 12.07 8.66 -11.36
CA THR A 67 11.89 8.15 -12.72
C THR A 67 10.90 8.97 -13.55
N VAL A 68 10.08 9.82 -12.92
CA VAL A 68 9.16 10.75 -13.61
C VAL A 68 9.96 11.82 -14.35
N ARG A 69 9.80 11.91 -15.67
CA ARG A 69 10.59 12.82 -16.52
C ARG A 69 10.08 14.26 -16.53
N ARG A 70 8.77 14.46 -16.61
CA ARG A 70 8.16 15.80 -16.67
C ARG A 70 6.90 15.86 -15.85
N PHE A 71 5.88 15.14 -16.29
CA PHE A 71 4.59 15.03 -15.62
C PHE A 71 4.04 13.64 -15.91
N ASP A 72 3.52 12.99 -14.89
CA ASP A 72 2.99 11.63 -14.99
C ASP A 72 1.76 11.51 -14.09
N VAL A 73 0.73 10.83 -14.56
CA VAL A 73 -0.54 10.66 -13.85
C VAL A 73 -0.99 9.22 -14.04
N GLU A 74 -1.30 8.57 -12.93
CA GLU A 74 -1.83 7.22 -12.92
C GLU A 74 -3.10 7.19 -12.09
N ALA A 75 -4.12 6.52 -12.61
CA ALA A 75 -5.34 6.25 -11.87
C ALA A 75 -5.65 4.76 -12.02
N SER A 76 -6.06 4.12 -10.93
CA SER A 76 -6.46 2.72 -10.93
C SER A 76 -7.78 2.57 -10.19
N TYR A 77 -8.59 1.66 -10.67
CA TYR A 77 -9.80 1.19 -10.01
C TYR A 77 -9.67 -0.31 -9.83
N MET A 78 -9.93 -0.80 -8.63
CA MET A 78 -9.90 -2.21 -8.31
C MET A 78 -11.20 -2.60 -7.61
N ASP A 79 -11.88 -3.56 -8.22
CA ASP A 79 -13.01 -4.26 -7.62
C ASP A 79 -12.45 -5.42 -6.79
N TYR A 80 -12.51 -5.27 -5.48
CA TYR A 80 -11.95 -6.20 -4.52
C TYR A 80 -13.06 -7.11 -3.97
N PHE A 81 -12.70 -8.08 -3.13
CA PHE A 81 -13.70 -9.03 -2.63
C PHE A 81 -14.79 -8.33 -1.80
N PHE A 82 -15.97 -8.96 -1.70
CA PHE A 82 -17.13 -8.44 -0.94
C PHE A 82 -17.56 -7.02 -1.36
N ASP A 83 -17.53 -6.74 -2.67
CA ASP A 83 -17.95 -5.47 -3.28
C ASP A 83 -17.15 -4.23 -2.80
N VAL A 84 -15.98 -4.46 -2.17
CA VAL A 84 -15.08 -3.40 -1.75
C VAL A 84 -14.39 -2.80 -2.96
N LYS A 85 -14.47 -1.48 -3.11
CA LYS A 85 -13.91 -0.75 -4.26
C LYS A 85 -12.75 0.10 -3.80
N HIS A 86 -11.60 -0.07 -4.44
CA HIS A 86 -10.44 0.78 -4.26
C HIS A 86 -10.22 1.66 -5.48
N THR A 87 -10.17 2.96 -5.28
CA THR A 87 -9.80 3.94 -6.32
C THR A 87 -8.53 4.64 -5.89
N SER A 88 -7.50 4.55 -6.72
CA SER A 88 -6.22 5.22 -6.49
C SER A 88 -5.93 6.24 -7.58
N LEU A 89 -5.26 7.32 -7.20
CA LEU A 89 -4.78 8.37 -8.07
C LEU A 89 -3.37 8.78 -7.62
N ALA A 90 -2.42 8.77 -8.54
CA ALA A 90 -1.07 9.24 -8.34
C ALA A 90 -0.72 10.29 -9.39
N ILE A 91 -0.02 11.34 -8.96
CA ILE A 91 0.47 12.41 -9.83
C ILE A 91 1.93 12.64 -9.49
N GLY A 92 2.81 12.56 -10.48
CA GLY A 92 4.22 12.90 -10.37
C GLY A 92 4.56 14.13 -11.21
N TRP A 93 5.26 15.09 -10.63
CA TRP A 93 5.73 16.28 -11.33
C TRP A 93 7.21 16.53 -11.06
N ASN A 94 8.00 16.52 -12.13
CA ASN A 94 9.44 16.79 -12.07
C ASN A 94 9.70 18.30 -12.09
N ALA A 95 10.15 18.83 -10.96
CA ALA A 95 10.48 20.24 -10.75
C ALA A 95 11.95 20.57 -11.09
N GLY A 96 12.62 19.70 -11.86
CA GLY A 96 14.01 19.87 -12.28
C GLY A 96 14.98 19.77 -11.11
N THR A 97 15.68 20.87 -10.81
CA THR A 97 16.73 20.91 -9.79
C THR A 97 16.23 20.68 -8.37
N TRP A 98 14.94 20.89 -8.13
CA TRP A 98 14.29 20.70 -6.83
C TRP A 98 13.92 19.24 -6.57
N GLY A 99 14.04 18.37 -7.57
CA GLY A 99 13.61 16.96 -7.51
C GLY A 99 12.21 16.76 -8.08
N VAL A 100 11.56 15.69 -7.65
CA VAL A 100 10.23 15.30 -8.10
C VAL A 100 9.24 15.38 -6.95
N LEU A 101 8.11 16.03 -7.19
CA LEU A 101 6.98 16.09 -6.27
C LEU A 101 5.95 15.03 -6.68
N GLY A 102 5.35 14.39 -5.69
CA GLY A 102 4.32 13.38 -5.88
C GLY A 102 3.09 13.73 -5.06
N PHE A 103 1.92 13.43 -5.61
CA PHE A 103 0.65 13.50 -4.90
C PHE A 103 -0.05 12.17 -5.06
N GLN A 104 -0.73 11.76 -4.00
CA GLN A 104 -1.50 10.54 -4.04
C GLN A 104 -2.83 10.68 -3.32
N ALA A 105 -3.84 10.00 -3.86
CA ALA A 105 -5.10 9.77 -3.22
C ALA A 105 -5.47 8.29 -3.33
N LEU A 106 -5.98 7.72 -2.25
CA LEU A 106 -6.63 6.41 -2.22
C LEU A 106 -7.98 6.58 -1.56
N LEU A 107 -9.02 6.04 -2.18
CA LEU A 107 -10.35 5.97 -1.63
C LEU A 107 -10.77 4.49 -1.60
N THR A 108 -11.30 4.07 -0.47
CA THR A 108 -11.85 2.73 -0.26
C THR A 108 -13.32 2.90 0.10
N ASP A 109 -14.18 2.25 -0.65
CA ASP A 109 -15.62 2.17 -0.42
C ASP A 109 -15.97 0.69 -0.15
N VAL A 110 -16.48 0.39 1.03
CA VAL A 110 -16.85 -0.98 1.43
C VAL A 110 -18.28 -1.33 0.99
N GLY A 111 -19.02 -0.37 0.42
CA GLY A 111 -20.42 -0.53 0.06
C GLY A 111 -21.36 -0.39 1.26
N GLU A 112 -22.59 -0.85 1.09
CA GLU A 112 -23.60 -0.85 2.16
C GLU A 112 -23.64 -2.23 2.83
N ILE A 113 -23.54 -2.22 4.15
CA ILE A 113 -23.64 -3.41 5.01
C ILE A 113 -24.95 -3.31 5.80
N GLU A 114 -25.73 -4.39 5.77
CA GLU A 114 -26.93 -4.49 6.60
C GLU A 114 -26.56 -4.67 8.08
N GLU A 115 -27.18 -3.88 8.95
CA GLU A 115 -26.95 -3.99 10.40
C GLU A 115 -27.69 -5.21 10.96
N THR A 116 -26.96 -6.05 11.70
CA THR A 116 -27.51 -7.21 12.43
C THR A 116 -27.31 -7.05 13.93
N THR A 117 -28.35 -7.35 14.73
CA THR A 117 -28.29 -7.35 16.19
C THR A 117 -28.71 -8.69 16.79
N VAL A 118 -28.10 -9.05 17.92
CA VAL A 118 -28.42 -10.28 18.65
C VAL A 118 -29.86 -10.26 19.18
N SER A 119 -30.44 -9.10 19.46
CA SER A 119 -31.81 -9.00 19.98
C SER A 119 -32.89 -9.40 18.97
N GLN A 120 -32.57 -9.40 17.68
CA GLN A 120 -33.49 -9.78 16.60
C GLN A 120 -33.12 -11.13 15.97
N LEU A 121 -32.03 -11.76 16.45
CA LEU A 121 -31.54 -13.05 16.00
C LEU A 121 -32.35 -14.15 16.69
N GLY A 122 -33.04 -15.01 15.93
CA GLY A 122 -33.86 -16.06 16.53
C GLY A 122 -34.80 -16.74 15.54
N PHE A 123 -35.90 -17.28 16.06
CA PHE A 123 -36.99 -17.84 15.26
C PHE A 123 -38.27 -17.07 15.58
N ASN A 124 -39.06 -16.75 14.57
CA ASN A 124 -40.37 -16.15 14.78
C ASN A 124 -41.41 -17.19 15.27
N GLU A 125 -42.63 -16.73 15.57
CA GLU A 125 -43.74 -17.59 16.04
C GLU A 125 -44.12 -18.72 15.05
N ASN A 126 -43.63 -18.67 13.80
CA ASN A 126 -43.85 -19.67 12.75
C ASN A 126 -42.61 -20.56 12.49
N ASP A 127 -41.66 -20.63 13.43
CA ASP A 127 -40.39 -21.37 13.30
C ASP A 127 -39.51 -20.95 12.10
N VAL A 128 -39.66 -19.71 11.61
CA VAL A 128 -38.81 -19.15 10.55
C VAL A 128 -37.61 -18.45 11.17
N TYR A 129 -36.40 -18.82 10.72
CA TYR A 129 -35.15 -18.22 11.16
C TYR A 129 -35.08 -16.74 10.77
N MET A 130 -34.81 -15.89 11.75
CA MET A 130 -34.57 -14.46 11.61
C MET A 130 -33.07 -14.18 11.75
N PRO A 131 -32.41 -13.63 10.71
CA PRO A 131 -30.97 -13.36 10.72
C PRO A 131 -30.56 -12.16 11.59
N GLY A 132 -31.49 -11.54 12.33
CA GLY A 132 -31.19 -10.41 13.20
C GLY A 132 -31.10 -9.04 12.52
N LEU A 133 -31.65 -8.90 11.32
CA LEU A 133 -31.62 -7.65 10.55
C LEU A 133 -32.44 -6.54 11.22
N THR A 134 -31.82 -5.38 11.43
CA THR A 134 -32.48 -4.19 12.01
C THR A 134 -33.26 -3.37 11.00
N GLY A 135 -32.97 -3.56 9.71
CA GLY A 135 -33.48 -2.73 8.61
C GLY A 135 -32.68 -1.46 8.36
N ASN A 136 -31.63 -1.19 9.15
CA ASN A 136 -30.68 -0.12 8.86
C ASN A 136 -29.50 -0.64 8.03
N THR A 137 -28.88 0.24 7.26
CA THR A 137 -27.62 -0.03 6.57
C THR A 137 -26.55 0.97 7.00
N PHE A 138 -25.30 0.56 6.91
CA PHE A 138 -24.15 1.44 7.13
C PHE A 138 -23.11 1.26 6.02
N SER A 139 -22.40 2.34 5.70
CA SER A 139 -21.38 2.33 4.65
C SER A 139 -20.02 2.75 5.20
N PRO A 140 -19.14 1.79 5.52
CA PRO A 140 -17.78 2.08 5.92
C PRO A 140 -16.94 2.57 4.74
N GLY A 141 -16.00 3.47 5.03
CA GLY A 141 -15.10 4.00 4.02
C GLY A 141 -13.76 4.40 4.59
N ALA A 142 -12.77 4.52 3.71
CA ALA A 142 -11.45 5.00 4.09
C ALA A 142 -10.83 5.87 3.01
N MET A 143 -9.95 6.78 3.42
CA MET A 143 -9.21 7.63 2.51
C MET A 143 -7.75 7.79 2.94
N VAL A 144 -6.88 7.95 1.95
CA VAL A 144 -5.49 8.38 2.12
C VAL A 144 -5.23 9.54 1.18
N LEU A 145 -4.66 10.61 1.71
CA LEU A 145 -4.08 11.69 0.92
C LEU A 145 -2.60 11.79 1.26
N GLY A 146 -1.75 11.95 0.27
CA GLY A 146 -0.31 12.02 0.53
C GLY A 146 0.43 12.95 -0.42
N VAL A 147 1.54 13.47 0.09
CA VAL A 147 2.50 14.27 -0.67
C VAL A 147 3.87 13.64 -0.51
N SER A 148 4.55 13.45 -1.65
CA SER A 148 5.87 12.87 -1.74
C SER A 148 6.87 13.87 -2.30
N TRP A 149 8.11 13.73 -1.87
CA TRP A 149 9.24 14.41 -2.49
C TRP A 149 10.39 13.42 -2.65
N ALA A 150 11.01 13.44 -3.82
CA ALA A 150 12.11 12.55 -4.15
C ALA A 150 13.22 13.26 -4.92
N ARG A 151 14.45 12.79 -4.73
CA ARG A 151 15.62 13.36 -5.39
C ARG A 151 16.69 12.31 -5.64
N SER A 152 17.31 12.40 -6.82
CA SER A 152 18.53 11.66 -7.14
C SER A 152 19.73 12.37 -6.49
N LEU A 153 20.46 11.68 -5.63
CA LEU A 153 21.72 12.20 -5.06
C LEU A 153 22.90 11.94 -6.00
N THR A 154 22.85 10.81 -6.71
CA THR A 154 23.83 10.42 -7.73
C THR A 154 23.11 9.80 -8.91
N GLU A 155 23.84 9.47 -9.98
CA GLU A 155 23.28 8.70 -11.11
C GLU A 155 22.77 7.30 -10.70
N GLN A 156 23.27 6.80 -9.57
CA GLN A 156 22.99 5.45 -9.09
C GLN A 156 22.02 5.43 -7.90
N PHE A 157 21.93 6.52 -7.13
CA PHE A 157 21.18 6.56 -5.88
C PHE A 157 20.12 7.65 -5.88
N SER A 158 18.89 7.26 -5.56
CA SER A 158 17.79 8.17 -5.26
C SER A 158 17.12 7.81 -3.95
N PHE A 159 16.54 8.83 -3.32
CA PHE A 159 15.73 8.68 -2.13
C PHE A 159 14.44 9.50 -2.26
N GLY A 160 13.45 9.13 -1.47
CA GLY A 160 12.22 9.88 -1.36
C GLY A 160 11.58 9.69 0.00
N ILE A 161 10.74 10.65 0.34
CA ILE A 161 9.94 10.67 1.55
C ILE A 161 8.49 11.01 1.19
N THR A 162 7.56 10.48 1.96
CA THR A 162 6.12 10.78 1.82
C THR A 162 5.54 11.10 3.18
N ALA A 163 4.68 12.11 3.24
CA ALA A 163 3.77 12.31 4.36
C ALA A 163 2.34 12.01 3.88
N LYS A 164 1.58 11.25 4.68
CA LYS A 164 0.23 10.81 4.36
C LYS A 164 -0.72 11.09 5.51
N PHE A 165 -1.90 11.59 5.19
CA PHE A 165 -3.05 11.62 6.09
C PHE A 165 -3.95 10.43 5.74
N VAL A 166 -4.23 9.59 6.74
CA VAL A 166 -5.04 8.38 6.64
C VAL A 166 -6.26 8.59 7.51
N ARG A 167 -7.44 8.26 6.98
CA ARG A 167 -8.69 8.27 7.72
C ARG A 167 -9.53 7.04 7.37
N GLU A 168 -10.20 6.48 8.36
CA GLU A 168 -11.14 5.37 8.23
C GLU A 168 -12.37 5.66 9.07
N ASP A 169 -13.54 5.45 8.51
CA ASP A 169 -14.84 5.68 9.14
C ASP A 169 -15.61 4.33 9.14
N LEU A 170 -15.82 3.76 10.33
CA LEU A 170 -16.41 2.42 10.57
C LEU A 170 -17.78 2.51 11.25
N TRP A 171 -18.67 3.38 10.76
CA TRP A 171 -20.01 3.66 11.30
C TRP A 171 -20.04 4.37 12.67
N LEU A 172 -19.66 3.71 13.76
CA LEU A 172 -19.69 4.31 15.11
C LEU A 172 -18.39 5.02 15.48
N GLU A 173 -17.28 4.60 14.87
CA GLU A 173 -15.94 5.09 15.22
C GLU A 173 -15.23 5.57 13.95
N SER A 174 -14.43 6.63 14.11
CA SER A 174 -13.56 7.15 13.06
C SER A 174 -12.14 7.26 13.58
N ALA A 175 -11.19 6.78 12.79
CA ALA A 175 -9.77 6.80 13.10
C ALA A 175 -9.05 7.68 12.08
N SER A 176 -8.10 8.51 12.54
CA SER A 176 -7.21 9.24 11.62
C SER A 176 -5.77 9.27 12.13
N ALA A 177 -4.84 9.28 11.19
CA ALA A 177 -3.41 9.28 11.47
C ALA A 177 -2.64 10.08 10.43
N VAL A 178 -1.54 10.67 10.87
CA VAL A 178 -0.47 11.08 9.98
C VAL A 178 0.60 10.00 10.00
N VAL A 179 0.97 9.49 8.83
CA VAL A 179 2.00 8.47 8.66
C VAL A 179 3.01 8.91 7.60
N PHE A 180 4.21 8.34 7.68
CA PHE A 180 5.33 8.67 6.83
C PHE A 180 5.86 7.44 6.12
N ASP A 181 6.33 7.65 4.89
CA ASP A 181 7.08 6.64 4.15
C ASP A 181 8.48 7.17 3.82
N GLY A 182 9.42 6.24 3.72
CA GLY A 182 10.77 6.49 3.23
C GLY A 182 11.16 5.45 2.21
N GLY A 183 11.88 5.86 1.17
CA GLY A 183 12.20 5.00 0.05
C GLY A 183 13.59 5.29 -0.51
N LEU A 184 14.31 4.23 -0.85
CA LEU A 184 15.64 4.25 -1.45
C LEU A 184 15.66 3.37 -2.70
N ILE A 185 16.36 3.84 -3.73
CA ILE A 185 16.67 3.07 -4.93
C ILE A 185 18.18 3.19 -5.19
N TYR A 186 18.81 2.03 -5.44
CA TYR A 186 20.21 1.92 -5.80
C TYR A 186 20.38 1.09 -7.08
N ASN A 187 20.78 1.76 -8.16
CA ASN A 187 21.18 1.14 -9.41
C ASN A 187 22.65 0.73 -9.32
N THR A 188 22.89 -0.58 -9.34
CA THR A 188 24.25 -1.13 -9.14
C THR A 188 25.21 -0.85 -10.29
N GLY A 189 24.72 -0.36 -11.43
CA GLY A 189 25.49 -0.19 -12.67
C GLY A 189 25.84 -1.51 -13.38
N PHE A 190 25.56 -2.66 -12.76
CA PHE A 190 25.76 -3.96 -13.37
C PHE A 190 24.47 -4.44 -14.05
N ARG A 191 24.46 -4.38 -15.39
CA ARG A 191 23.31 -4.77 -16.22
C ARG A 191 22.04 -4.03 -15.74
N THR A 192 20.97 -4.78 -15.46
CA THR A 192 19.67 -4.28 -15.02
C THR A 192 19.43 -4.55 -13.53
N VAL A 193 20.48 -4.82 -12.75
CA VAL A 193 20.34 -5.13 -11.33
C VAL A 193 20.14 -3.84 -10.53
N GLN A 194 18.98 -3.76 -9.87
CA GLN A 194 18.60 -2.68 -8.98
C GLN A 194 18.28 -3.23 -7.60
N ILE A 195 18.64 -2.47 -6.56
CA ILE A 195 18.31 -2.75 -5.17
C ILE A 195 17.40 -1.62 -4.69
N SER A 196 16.33 -1.96 -3.99
CA SER A 196 15.41 -1.00 -3.39
C SER A 196 15.16 -1.32 -1.93
N ALA A 197 14.95 -0.30 -1.11
CA ALA A 197 14.44 -0.45 0.24
C ALA A 197 13.34 0.60 0.48
N ALA A 198 12.25 0.20 1.13
CA ALA A 198 11.17 1.10 1.48
C ALA A 198 10.63 0.76 2.87
N VAL A 199 10.28 1.80 3.62
CA VAL A 199 9.53 1.74 4.87
C VAL A 199 8.22 2.47 4.62
N ARG A 200 7.09 1.83 4.90
CA ARG A 200 5.75 2.37 4.61
C ARG A 200 4.91 2.44 5.88
N HIS A 201 4.04 3.44 5.94
CA HIS A 201 3.03 3.67 6.97
C HIS A 201 3.61 3.79 8.39
N PHE A 202 4.78 4.41 8.53
CA PHE A 202 5.38 4.65 9.83
C PHE A 202 4.69 5.83 10.53
N GLY A 203 4.06 5.60 11.67
CA GLY A 203 3.35 6.64 12.39
C GLY A 203 2.91 6.21 13.78
N GLN A 204 2.08 7.03 14.42
CA GLN A 204 1.51 6.73 15.73
C GLN A 204 0.57 5.51 15.66
N ASN A 205 0.53 4.73 16.73
CA ASN A 205 -0.49 3.70 16.87
C ASN A 205 -1.85 4.38 17.02
N VAL A 206 -2.81 3.93 16.20
CA VAL A 206 -4.22 4.29 16.34
C VAL A 206 -4.92 3.04 16.82
N ALA A 207 -5.65 3.14 17.93
CA ALA A 207 -6.36 2.04 18.57
C ALA A 207 -7.83 2.03 18.17
#